data_AF-T0V1M4-F1
#
_entry.id   AF-T0V1M4-F1
#
_cell.length_a   1.000
_cell.length_b   1.000
_cell.length_c   1.000
_cell.angle_alpha   90.00
_cell.angle_beta   90.00
_cell.angle_gamma   90.00
#
_symmetry.space_group_name_H-M   'P 1'
#
loop_
_entity.id
_entity.type
_entity.pdbx_description
1 polymer ?
#
loop_
_entity_poly.entity_id
_entity_poly.type
_entity_poly.pdbx_seq_one_letter_code
_entity_poly.pdbx_strand_id
1 'polypeptide(L)'
;MGKKSVVFVAELSYMEKLEVALKSLCAHQGQWKIYVLNENLPTEWFTLMNRRLEAIDSEILNCRVSAESFKQFSLPSAHIHYATFFRYAIPEFVQENRVLYLDSDMIFTQDLSPLFEVDLNGLGIGAVVDCPTTTEGFNAGLMVIDTAWWRQHKVTESLFDLTQKHHQEVYGDQGILNLYFKDAWLRLPWTYNLQVGSDKDQYIYGDLDWYDAFKGVPAVIHYTSYNKPWTAKRFNRFRDIWWFYYALSWEDILLRKPAVKLNFSDMVGDFSYHTAVYTNTADIFELERLLQALPDVAFHILAHSHFGFNLVKLEQYPNLILYPSFDPLTSRKVLEKIDFYLDINPFDEVDHITETAHQLGLPVFSFEVTNHDQTGKNQVFKNDQVDEMVKAVREYLETIER
;
A
#
# COMPACT_ATOMS: atom_id res chain seq x y z
N MET A 1 -1.16 19.01 -27.90
CA MET A 1 -0.75 17.61 -27.67
C MET A 1 -2.02 16.80 -27.47
N GLY A 2 -2.08 15.58 -28.00
CA GLY A 2 -3.23 14.69 -27.80
C GLY A 2 -3.26 14.11 -26.38
N LYS A 3 -4.39 13.53 -25.99
CA LYS A 3 -4.52 12.81 -24.72
C LYS A 3 -3.57 11.62 -24.67
N LYS A 4 -3.03 11.31 -23.49
CA LYS A 4 -2.18 10.14 -23.25
C LYS A 4 -3.04 8.94 -22.88
N SER A 5 -2.87 7.81 -23.56
CA SER A 5 -3.68 6.61 -23.34
C SER A 5 -3.15 5.78 -22.17
N VAL A 6 -4.02 5.48 -21.20
CA VAL A 6 -3.74 4.54 -20.12
C VAL A 6 -4.79 3.44 -20.10
N VAL A 7 -4.40 2.22 -19.71
CA VAL A 7 -5.32 1.10 -19.57
C VAL A 7 -5.28 0.56 -18.15
N PHE A 8 -6.47 0.35 -17.59
CA PHE A 8 -6.69 -0.43 -16.39
C PHE A 8 -7.52 -1.67 -16.69
N VAL A 9 -7.35 -2.69 -15.87
CA VAL A 9 -8.22 -3.84 -15.78
C VAL A 9 -8.82 -3.86 -14.38
N ALA A 10 -10.15 -3.99 -14.29
CA ALA A 10 -10.82 -4.09 -13.01
C ALA A 10 -12.14 -4.86 -13.10
N GLU A 11 -12.53 -5.44 -11.98
CA GLU A 11 -13.85 -6.02 -11.75
C GLU A 11 -14.62 -5.22 -10.69
N LEU A 12 -15.90 -5.52 -10.51
CA LEU A 12 -16.78 -4.82 -9.58
C LEU A 12 -16.24 -4.75 -8.14
N SER A 13 -15.62 -5.83 -7.64
CA SER A 13 -15.02 -5.86 -6.29
C SER A 13 -13.86 -4.87 -6.12
N TYR A 14 -13.20 -4.52 -7.24
CA TYR A 14 -12.06 -3.60 -7.31
C TYR A 14 -12.43 -2.20 -7.80
N MET A 15 -13.72 -1.92 -8.08
CA MET A 15 -14.16 -0.61 -8.59
C MET A 15 -13.71 0.56 -7.71
N GLU A 16 -13.80 0.40 -6.39
CA GLU A 16 -13.33 1.41 -5.43
C GLU A 16 -11.80 1.60 -5.52
N LYS A 17 -11.04 0.52 -5.67
CA LYS A 17 -9.57 0.55 -5.70
C LYS A 17 -9.09 1.19 -7.00
N LEU A 18 -9.74 0.85 -8.11
CA LEU A 18 -9.58 1.53 -9.39
C LEU A 18 -9.86 3.03 -9.24
N GLU A 19 -10.93 3.43 -8.56
CA GLU A 19 -11.22 4.86 -8.35
C GLU A 19 -10.11 5.55 -7.55
N VAL A 20 -9.53 4.92 -6.52
CA VAL A 20 -8.36 5.46 -5.80
C VAL A 20 -7.14 5.60 -6.72
N ALA A 21 -6.84 4.59 -7.54
CA ALA A 21 -5.75 4.66 -8.50
C ALA A 21 -5.96 5.81 -9.49
N LEU A 22 -7.17 5.95 -10.05
CA LEU A 22 -7.54 7.04 -10.96
C LEU A 22 -7.42 8.42 -10.29
N LYS A 23 -7.85 8.55 -9.03
CA LYS A 23 -7.67 9.77 -8.25
C LYS A 23 -6.19 10.16 -8.14
N SER A 24 -5.33 9.21 -7.79
CA SER A 24 -3.88 9.46 -7.69
C SER A 24 -3.26 9.82 -9.04
N LEU A 25 -3.71 9.21 -10.14
CA LEU A 25 -3.22 9.54 -11.50
C LEU A 25 -3.60 10.98 -11.89
N CYS A 26 -4.88 11.33 -11.66
CA CYS A 26 -5.45 12.62 -12.05
C CYS A 26 -5.03 13.77 -11.15
N ALA A 27 -4.52 13.48 -9.94
CA ALA A 27 -3.98 14.49 -9.01
C ALA A 27 -2.76 15.23 -9.58
N HIS A 28 -1.98 14.57 -10.44
CA HIS A 28 -0.73 15.13 -10.97
C HIS A 28 -0.87 15.71 -12.38
N GLN A 29 -1.76 15.16 -13.21
CA GLN A 29 -1.92 15.59 -14.60
C GLN A 29 -3.33 15.29 -15.12
N GLY A 30 -3.78 16.09 -16.09
CA GLY A 30 -4.99 15.82 -16.89
C GLY A 30 -4.67 15.24 -18.26
N GLN A 31 -5.60 15.36 -19.21
CA GLN A 31 -5.42 14.92 -20.60
C GLN A 31 -5.19 13.41 -20.74
N TRP A 32 -5.90 12.62 -19.96
CA TRP A 32 -5.85 11.16 -20.01
C TRP A 32 -6.97 10.58 -20.86
N LYS A 33 -6.66 9.60 -21.69
CA LYS A 33 -7.63 8.72 -22.32
C LYS A 33 -7.57 7.37 -21.64
N ILE A 34 -8.52 7.12 -20.74
CA ILE A 34 -8.49 6.01 -19.80
C ILE A 34 -9.35 4.88 -20.34
N TYR A 35 -8.76 3.73 -20.64
CA TYR A 35 -9.46 2.53 -21.04
C TYR A 35 -9.62 1.62 -19.83
N VAL A 36 -10.85 1.18 -19.52
CA VAL A 36 -11.07 0.20 -18.43
C VAL A 36 -11.65 -1.07 -19.00
N LEU A 37 -10.80 -2.09 -19.09
CA LEU A 37 -11.18 -3.43 -19.51
C LEU A 37 -11.86 -4.15 -18.33
N ASN A 38 -13.11 -4.56 -18.51
CA ASN A 38 -13.91 -5.14 -17.44
C ASN A 38 -15.04 -6.03 -17.97
N GLU A 39 -15.54 -6.93 -17.12
CA GLU A 39 -16.74 -7.75 -17.41
C GLU A 39 -18.01 -7.06 -16.90
N ASN A 40 -17.98 -6.45 -15.70
CA ASN A 40 -19.19 -6.20 -14.90
C ASN A 40 -19.29 -4.81 -14.22
N LEU A 41 -18.42 -3.84 -14.53
CA LEU A 41 -18.53 -2.49 -13.95
C LEU A 41 -19.81 -1.76 -14.42
N PRO A 42 -20.55 -1.01 -13.58
CA PRO A 42 -21.81 -0.37 -13.96
C PRO A 42 -21.62 0.80 -14.93
N THR A 43 -22.53 0.98 -15.88
CA THR A 43 -22.45 2.07 -16.87
C THR A 43 -22.65 3.46 -16.25
N GLU A 44 -23.40 3.54 -15.15
CA GLU A 44 -23.62 4.75 -14.36
C GLU A 44 -22.31 5.28 -13.79
N TRP A 45 -21.42 4.38 -13.32
CA TRP A 45 -20.10 4.76 -12.82
C TRP A 45 -19.27 5.41 -13.92
N PHE A 46 -19.22 4.83 -15.12
CA PHE A 46 -18.53 5.45 -16.28
C PHE A 46 -19.13 6.80 -16.69
N THR A 47 -20.45 6.93 -16.64
CA THR A 47 -21.13 8.18 -16.99
C THR A 47 -20.77 9.28 -15.99
N LEU A 48 -20.81 8.96 -14.70
CA LEU A 48 -20.38 9.86 -13.63
C LEU A 48 -18.90 10.21 -13.77
N MET A 49 -18.05 9.23 -14.06
CA MET A 49 -16.61 9.45 -14.17
C MET A 49 -16.22 10.32 -15.34
N ASN A 50 -16.84 10.15 -16.51
CA ASN A 50 -16.63 11.05 -17.64
C ASN A 50 -17.01 12.50 -17.31
N ARG A 51 -18.09 12.73 -16.56
CA ARG A 51 -18.46 14.08 -16.11
C ARG A 51 -17.40 14.71 -15.20
N ARG A 52 -16.78 13.92 -14.32
CA ARG A 52 -15.69 14.40 -13.45
C ARG A 52 -14.41 14.67 -14.25
N LEU A 53 -14.04 13.75 -15.14
CA LEU A 53 -12.80 13.80 -15.90
C LEU A 53 -12.78 14.88 -17.00
N GLU A 54 -13.96 15.32 -17.48
CA GLU A 54 -14.11 16.42 -18.45
C GLU A 54 -13.41 17.71 -17.97
N ALA A 55 -13.46 17.99 -16.66
CA ALA A 55 -12.86 19.19 -16.07
C ALA A 55 -11.32 19.25 -16.19
N ILE A 56 -10.66 18.12 -16.47
CA ILE A 56 -9.21 18.03 -16.68
C ILE A 56 -8.85 17.54 -18.09
N ASP A 57 -9.78 17.69 -19.05
CA ASP A 57 -9.63 17.22 -20.45
C ASP A 57 -9.31 15.71 -20.54
N SER A 58 -9.82 14.93 -19.59
CA SER A 58 -9.67 13.48 -19.55
C SER A 58 -10.99 12.79 -19.91
N GLU A 59 -10.92 11.54 -20.33
CA GLU A 59 -12.09 10.69 -20.60
C GLU A 59 -11.84 9.25 -20.14
N ILE A 60 -12.92 8.52 -19.89
CA ILE A 60 -12.88 7.11 -19.50
C ILE A 60 -13.82 6.26 -20.38
N LEU A 61 -13.26 5.21 -20.96
CA LEU A 61 -13.91 4.33 -21.92
C LEU A 61 -14.21 2.98 -21.25
N ASN A 62 -15.47 2.54 -21.37
CA ASN A 62 -15.91 1.24 -20.91
C ASN A 62 -15.60 0.16 -21.95
N CYS A 63 -14.56 -0.63 -21.73
CA CYS A 63 -14.13 -1.71 -22.62
C CYS A 63 -14.63 -3.05 -22.08
N ARG A 64 -15.81 -3.48 -22.56
CA ARG A 64 -16.39 -4.77 -22.16
C ARG A 64 -15.62 -5.92 -22.79
N VAL A 65 -15.11 -6.81 -21.95
CA VAL A 65 -14.42 -8.03 -22.37
C VAL A 65 -15.29 -9.23 -22.03
N SER A 66 -15.50 -10.13 -23.01
CA SER A 66 -16.15 -11.41 -22.75
C SER A 66 -15.20 -12.32 -22.00
N ALA A 67 -15.62 -12.80 -20.83
CA ALA A 67 -14.81 -13.63 -19.97
C ALA A 67 -14.73 -15.10 -20.38
N GLU A 68 -15.56 -15.55 -21.33
CA GLU A 68 -15.73 -16.98 -21.66
C GLU A 68 -14.41 -17.66 -22.02
N SER A 69 -13.58 -17.01 -22.83
CA SER A 69 -12.28 -17.56 -23.26
C SER A 69 -11.20 -17.54 -22.16
N PHE A 70 -11.42 -16.82 -21.07
CA PHE A 70 -10.43 -16.64 -20.00
C PHE A 70 -10.74 -17.45 -18.74
N LYS A 71 -12.03 -17.74 -18.47
CA LYS A 71 -12.49 -18.49 -17.28
C LYS A 71 -11.92 -19.90 -17.16
N GLN A 72 -11.43 -20.45 -18.27
CA GLN A 72 -10.83 -21.79 -18.34
C GLN A 72 -9.35 -21.85 -17.91
N PHE A 73 -8.67 -20.70 -17.80
CA PHE A 73 -7.26 -20.67 -17.44
C PHE A 73 -7.05 -20.72 -15.92
N SER A 74 -5.97 -21.37 -15.51
CA SER A 74 -5.58 -21.47 -14.10
C SER A 74 -5.08 -20.13 -13.57
N LEU A 75 -5.38 -19.88 -12.30
CA LEU A 75 -4.98 -18.69 -11.58
C LEU A 75 -3.90 -19.08 -10.57
N PRO A 76 -2.83 -18.29 -10.42
CA PRO A 76 -1.71 -18.65 -9.55
C PRO A 76 -2.08 -18.58 -8.06
N SER A 77 -3.20 -17.94 -7.71
CA SER A 77 -3.70 -17.89 -6.33
C SER A 77 -5.19 -17.53 -6.29
N ALA A 78 -5.85 -17.83 -5.17
CA ALA A 78 -7.28 -17.55 -4.97
C ALA A 78 -7.65 -16.06 -4.93
N HIS A 79 -6.68 -15.16 -4.73
CA HIS A 79 -6.92 -13.71 -4.70
C HIS A 79 -6.79 -13.05 -6.08
N ILE A 80 -6.27 -13.77 -7.08
CA ILE A 80 -6.14 -13.26 -8.45
C ILE A 80 -7.37 -13.68 -9.22
N HIS A 81 -8.05 -12.69 -9.82
CA HIS A 81 -9.21 -12.92 -10.67
C HIS A 81 -8.77 -13.13 -12.13
N TYR A 82 -9.49 -13.94 -12.90
CA TYR A 82 -9.17 -14.20 -14.33
C TYR A 82 -9.21 -12.94 -15.19
N ALA A 83 -9.84 -11.86 -14.69
CA ALA A 83 -9.82 -10.56 -15.34
C ALA A 83 -8.39 -10.08 -15.62
N THR A 84 -7.38 -10.52 -14.86
CA THR A 84 -5.97 -10.20 -15.13
C THR A 84 -5.53 -10.53 -16.57
N PHE A 85 -6.10 -11.57 -17.18
CA PHE A 85 -5.82 -11.94 -18.57
C PHE A 85 -6.43 -10.98 -19.60
N PHE A 86 -7.35 -10.09 -19.21
CA PHE A 86 -7.96 -9.10 -20.12
C PHE A 86 -6.92 -8.15 -20.70
N ARG A 87 -5.74 -7.99 -20.07
CA ARG A 87 -4.63 -7.22 -20.64
C ARG A 87 -4.17 -7.74 -22.01
N TYR A 88 -4.46 -9.00 -22.37
CA TYR A 88 -4.18 -9.51 -23.71
C TYR A 88 -5.00 -8.81 -24.80
N ALA A 89 -6.21 -8.34 -24.46
CA ALA A 89 -7.14 -7.69 -25.36
C ALA A 89 -6.86 -6.18 -25.53
N ILE A 90 -5.81 -5.63 -24.90
CA ILE A 90 -5.44 -4.20 -25.04
C ILE A 90 -5.42 -3.74 -26.50
N PRO A 91 -4.79 -4.45 -27.46
CA PRO A 91 -4.72 -4.01 -28.85
C PRO A 91 -6.08 -3.98 -29.58
N GLU A 92 -7.11 -4.65 -29.06
CA GLU A 92 -8.46 -4.67 -29.63
C GLU A 92 -9.23 -3.37 -29.34
N PHE A 93 -8.95 -2.75 -28.18
CA PHE A 93 -9.63 -1.53 -27.74
C PHE A 93 -8.81 -0.26 -28.00
N VAL A 94 -7.49 -0.34 -27.88
CA VAL A 94 -6.59 0.83 -27.94
C VAL A 94 -6.16 1.10 -29.38
N GLN A 95 -6.53 2.28 -29.89
CA GLN A 95 -6.23 2.69 -31.26
C GLN A 95 -4.89 3.43 -31.37
N GLU A 96 -4.41 4.01 -30.27
CA GLU A 96 -3.11 4.66 -30.23
C GLU A 96 -1.99 3.62 -30.44
N ASN A 97 -0.80 4.10 -30.78
CA ASN A 97 0.40 3.26 -30.99
C ASN A 97 1.19 3.01 -29.70
N ARG A 98 0.88 3.75 -28.63
CA ARG A 98 1.52 3.63 -27.33
C ARG A 98 0.49 3.81 -26.23
N VAL A 99 0.59 2.96 -25.21
CA VAL A 99 -0.28 2.99 -24.04
C VAL A 99 0.49 2.60 -22.79
N LEU A 100 0.08 3.14 -21.65
CA LEU A 100 0.56 2.70 -20.35
C LEU A 100 -0.49 1.78 -19.70
N TYR A 101 -0.15 0.52 -19.52
CA TYR A 101 -0.96 -0.40 -18.70
C TYR A 101 -0.60 -0.23 -17.23
N LEU A 102 -1.62 -0.19 -16.37
CA LEU A 102 -1.54 0.03 -14.93
C LEU A 102 -2.49 -0.92 -14.19
N ASP A 103 -2.01 -1.64 -13.17
CA ASP A 103 -2.87 -2.38 -12.26
C ASP A 103 -3.66 -1.40 -11.35
N SER A 104 -4.80 -1.88 -10.81
CA SER A 104 -5.72 -1.06 -10.00
C SER A 104 -5.35 -0.97 -8.51
N ASP A 105 -4.33 -1.71 -8.08
CA ASP A 105 -3.75 -1.70 -6.73
C ASP A 105 -2.44 -0.90 -6.66
N MET A 106 -2.38 0.16 -7.47
CA MET A 106 -1.27 1.10 -7.53
C MET A 106 -1.67 2.50 -7.06
N ILE A 107 -0.68 3.25 -6.58
CA ILE A 107 -0.78 4.68 -6.31
C ILE A 107 0.30 5.43 -7.06
N PHE A 108 -0.10 6.50 -7.73
CA PHE A 108 0.78 7.39 -8.49
C PHE A 108 1.08 8.64 -7.66
N THR A 109 2.36 8.96 -7.48
CA THR A 109 2.81 10.07 -6.61
C THR A 109 3.40 11.24 -7.39
N GLN A 110 3.50 11.09 -8.72
CA GLN A 110 4.00 12.10 -9.65
C GLN A 110 3.39 11.92 -11.06
N ASP A 111 3.69 12.87 -11.96
CA ASP A 111 3.27 12.78 -13.37
C ASP A 111 3.97 11.63 -14.10
N LEU A 112 3.19 10.73 -14.71
CA LEU A 112 3.66 9.58 -15.49
C LEU A 112 3.84 9.90 -16.99
N SER A 113 3.54 11.12 -17.42
CA SER A 113 3.75 11.59 -18.78
C SER A 113 5.12 11.26 -19.38
N PRO A 114 6.25 11.33 -18.63
CA PRO A 114 7.55 10.99 -19.18
C PRO A 114 7.68 9.55 -19.70
N LEU A 115 6.87 8.60 -19.20
CA LEU A 115 6.89 7.21 -19.68
C LEU A 115 6.46 7.06 -21.14
N PHE A 116 5.68 8.01 -21.67
CA PHE A 116 5.26 8.00 -23.07
C PHE A 116 6.38 8.38 -24.03
N GLU A 117 7.41 9.06 -23.54
CA GLU A 117 8.57 9.52 -24.32
C GLU A 117 9.75 8.55 -24.26
N VAL A 118 9.64 7.47 -23.48
CA VAL A 118 10.69 6.45 -23.36
C VAL A 118 10.90 5.77 -24.72
N ASP A 119 12.14 5.72 -25.18
CA ASP A 119 12.51 4.93 -26.35
C ASP A 119 12.58 3.44 -25.97
N LEU A 120 11.69 2.64 -26.53
CA LEU A 120 11.65 1.19 -26.30
C LEU A 120 12.73 0.43 -27.09
N ASN A 121 13.57 1.11 -27.88
CA ASN A 121 14.65 0.51 -28.67
C ASN A 121 14.16 -0.63 -29.57
N GLY A 122 12.96 -0.48 -30.16
CA GLY A 122 12.33 -1.48 -31.02
C GLY A 122 11.69 -2.68 -30.29
N LEU A 123 11.67 -2.67 -28.96
CA LEU A 123 11.03 -3.69 -28.13
C LEU A 123 9.52 -3.41 -28.00
N GLY A 124 8.74 -4.47 -27.84
CA GLY A 124 7.27 -4.37 -27.73
C GLY A 124 6.78 -3.80 -26.40
N ILE A 125 7.60 -3.86 -25.34
CA ILE A 125 7.27 -3.37 -24.01
C ILE A 125 8.47 -2.75 -23.28
N GLY A 126 8.17 -1.84 -22.35
CA GLY A 126 9.02 -1.48 -21.23
C GLY A 126 8.30 -1.78 -19.91
N ALA A 127 8.99 -2.40 -18.97
CA ALA A 127 8.43 -2.81 -17.67
C ALA A 127 9.48 -2.66 -16.57
N VAL A 128 9.13 -2.95 -15.33
CA VAL A 128 10.05 -2.89 -14.18
C VAL A 128 10.31 -4.30 -13.67
N VAL A 129 11.53 -4.57 -13.22
CA VAL A 129 11.93 -5.86 -12.63
C VAL A 129 10.97 -6.23 -11.48
N ASP A 130 10.60 -7.51 -11.39
CA ASP A 130 9.76 -8.03 -10.31
C ASP A 130 10.57 -8.30 -9.03
N CYS A 131 11.06 -7.23 -8.41
CA CYS A 131 11.78 -7.32 -7.14
C CYS A 131 10.80 -7.54 -5.97
N PRO A 132 11.14 -8.37 -4.98
CA PRO A 132 12.38 -9.15 -4.82
C PRO A 132 12.31 -10.55 -5.47
N THR A 133 11.22 -10.90 -6.15
CA THR A 133 10.96 -12.23 -6.72
C THR A 133 12.03 -12.70 -7.71
N THR A 134 12.50 -11.82 -8.61
CA THR A 134 13.48 -12.15 -9.64
C THR A 134 14.26 -10.93 -10.09
N THR A 135 15.46 -11.15 -10.65
CA THR A 135 16.28 -10.12 -11.30
C THR A 135 16.25 -10.21 -12.83
N GLU A 136 15.62 -11.26 -13.37
CA GLU A 136 15.56 -11.56 -14.81
C GLU A 136 14.19 -11.21 -15.42
N GLY A 137 13.11 -11.43 -14.65
CA GLY A 137 11.75 -11.15 -15.07
C GLY A 137 11.25 -9.76 -14.66
N PHE A 138 10.08 -9.39 -15.19
CA PHE A 138 9.40 -8.14 -14.89
C PHE A 138 8.06 -8.36 -14.21
N ASN A 139 7.66 -7.37 -13.43
CA ASN A 139 6.33 -7.27 -12.85
C ASN A 139 5.36 -6.73 -13.91
N ALA A 140 4.23 -7.41 -14.12
CA ALA A 140 3.29 -7.07 -15.18
C ALA A 140 2.37 -5.89 -14.83
N GLY A 141 2.44 -5.35 -13.61
CA GLY A 141 1.49 -4.32 -13.17
C GLY A 141 1.68 -2.95 -13.80
N LEU A 142 2.89 -2.62 -14.26
CA LEU A 142 3.14 -1.43 -15.06
C LEU A 142 3.90 -1.81 -16.33
N MET A 143 3.30 -1.53 -17.48
CA MET A 143 3.94 -1.75 -18.78
C MET A 143 3.70 -0.57 -19.71
N VAL A 144 4.78 0.00 -20.25
CA VAL A 144 4.72 0.84 -21.45
C VAL A 144 4.63 -0.10 -22.64
N ILE A 145 3.51 -0.08 -23.36
CA ILE A 145 3.24 -1.01 -24.45
C ILE A 145 3.27 -0.27 -25.78
N ASP A 146 4.05 -0.79 -26.73
CA ASP A 146 3.93 -0.43 -28.14
C ASP A 146 2.82 -1.26 -28.78
N THR A 147 1.61 -0.71 -28.83
CA THR A 147 0.43 -1.40 -29.35
C THR A 147 0.49 -1.59 -30.86
N ALA A 148 1.22 -0.74 -31.59
CA ALA A 148 1.45 -0.94 -33.01
C ALA A 148 2.33 -2.18 -33.24
N TRP A 149 3.39 -2.32 -32.46
CA TRP A 149 4.24 -3.50 -32.44
C TRP A 149 3.44 -4.74 -32.06
N TRP A 150 2.60 -4.67 -31.02
CA TRP A 150 1.77 -5.80 -30.58
C TRP A 150 0.81 -6.29 -31.69
N ARG A 151 0.15 -5.36 -32.39
CA ARG A 151 -0.70 -5.69 -33.55
C ARG A 151 0.10 -6.32 -34.68
N GLN A 152 1.26 -5.75 -35.02
CA GLN A 152 2.11 -6.25 -36.10
C GLN A 152 2.61 -7.68 -35.82
N HIS A 153 2.94 -8.00 -34.57
CA HIS A 153 3.52 -9.28 -34.17
C HIS A 153 2.49 -10.30 -33.66
N LYS A 154 1.19 -9.98 -33.71
CA LYS A 154 0.10 -10.86 -33.25
C LYS A 154 0.35 -11.37 -31.83
N VAL A 155 0.69 -10.43 -30.95
CA VAL A 155 1.04 -10.73 -29.54
C VAL A 155 -0.15 -11.36 -28.83
N THR A 156 -1.36 -10.82 -29.01
CA THR A 156 -2.58 -11.30 -28.36
C THR A 156 -2.78 -12.80 -28.62
N GLU A 157 -2.73 -13.22 -29.89
CA GLU A 157 -2.87 -14.62 -30.27
C GLU A 157 -1.76 -15.50 -29.67
N SER A 158 -0.52 -15.00 -29.69
CA SER A 158 0.63 -15.72 -29.11
C SER A 158 0.50 -15.89 -27.59
N LEU A 159 -0.02 -14.89 -26.88
CA LEU A 159 -0.27 -14.97 -25.44
C LEU A 159 -1.38 -15.99 -25.13
N PHE A 160 -2.44 -16.07 -25.94
CA PHE A 160 -3.45 -17.11 -25.81
C PHE A 160 -2.88 -18.51 -26.03
N ASP A 161 -2.08 -18.70 -27.09
CA ASP A 161 -1.44 -19.99 -27.40
C ASP A 161 -0.48 -20.44 -26.29
N LEU A 162 0.30 -19.51 -25.74
CA LEU A 162 1.18 -19.79 -24.60
C LEU A 162 0.39 -20.09 -23.34
N THR A 163 -0.70 -19.34 -23.09
CA THR A 163 -1.54 -19.55 -21.91
C THR A 163 -2.14 -20.95 -21.95
N GLN A 164 -2.71 -21.39 -23.08
CA GLN A 164 -3.24 -22.76 -23.22
C GLN A 164 -2.22 -23.86 -22.90
N LYS A 165 -0.93 -23.61 -23.15
CA LYS A 165 0.15 -24.59 -22.93
C LYS A 165 0.70 -24.55 -21.50
N HIS A 166 0.80 -23.35 -20.91
CA HIS A 166 1.64 -23.13 -19.73
C HIS A 166 0.90 -22.53 -18.53
N HIS A 167 -0.41 -22.24 -18.61
CA HIS A 167 -1.14 -21.56 -17.52
C HIS A 167 -1.12 -22.31 -16.18
N GLN A 168 -0.81 -23.61 -16.16
CA GLN A 168 -0.67 -24.42 -14.94
C GLN A 168 0.75 -24.37 -14.35
N GLU A 169 1.73 -23.95 -15.14
CA GLU A 169 3.17 -24.03 -14.82
C GLU A 169 3.75 -22.66 -14.42
N VAL A 170 3.09 -21.58 -14.84
CA VAL A 170 3.59 -20.22 -14.63
C VAL A 170 2.66 -19.37 -13.79
N TYR A 171 3.19 -18.25 -13.29
CA TYR A 171 2.46 -17.32 -12.44
C TYR A 171 1.45 -16.49 -13.23
N GLY A 172 0.29 -17.07 -13.55
CA GLY A 172 -0.81 -16.39 -14.23
C GLY A 172 -0.39 -15.71 -15.54
N ASP A 173 -1.00 -14.56 -15.84
CA ASP A 173 -0.68 -13.77 -17.03
C ASP A 173 0.73 -13.18 -16.99
N GLN A 174 1.26 -12.79 -15.81
CA GLN A 174 2.62 -12.27 -15.67
C GLN A 174 3.65 -13.31 -16.10
N GLY A 175 3.45 -14.58 -15.72
CA GLY A 175 4.30 -15.69 -16.14
C GLY A 175 4.30 -15.87 -17.66
N ILE A 176 3.13 -15.80 -18.29
CA ILE A 176 2.99 -15.91 -19.75
C ILE A 176 3.64 -14.72 -20.47
N LEU A 177 3.45 -13.51 -19.96
CA LEU A 177 4.10 -12.31 -20.48
C LEU A 177 5.63 -12.40 -20.38
N ASN A 178 6.15 -12.88 -19.25
CA ASN A 178 7.59 -13.12 -19.09
C ASN A 178 8.13 -14.21 -20.01
N LEU A 179 7.34 -15.26 -20.30
CA LEU A 179 7.70 -16.26 -21.30
C LEU A 179 7.77 -15.67 -22.71
N TYR A 180 6.77 -14.87 -23.10
CA TYR A 180 6.71 -14.28 -24.44
C TYR A 180 7.79 -13.22 -24.67
N PHE A 181 7.97 -12.30 -23.71
CA PHE A 181 8.92 -11.18 -23.80
C PHE A 181 10.28 -11.51 -23.19
N LYS A 182 10.61 -12.79 -22.99
CA LYS A 182 11.90 -13.19 -22.43
C LYS A 182 13.04 -12.54 -23.23
N ASP A 183 13.93 -11.86 -22.52
CA ASP A 183 15.08 -11.11 -23.07
C ASP A 183 14.72 -9.96 -24.05
N ALA A 184 13.43 -9.63 -24.22
CA ALA A 184 12.91 -8.70 -25.21
C ALA A 184 11.99 -7.62 -24.59
N TRP A 185 12.43 -7.02 -23.49
CA TRP A 185 11.74 -5.92 -22.82
C TRP A 185 12.72 -4.86 -22.31
N LEU A 186 12.30 -3.59 -22.32
CA LEU A 186 13.09 -2.49 -21.77
C LEU A 186 12.94 -2.45 -20.24
N ARG A 187 14.06 -2.51 -19.52
CA ARG A 187 14.10 -2.30 -18.06
C ARG A 187 13.90 -0.83 -17.71
N LEU A 188 12.74 -0.50 -17.14
CA LEU A 188 12.41 0.81 -16.60
C LEU A 188 12.97 0.98 -15.17
N PRO A 189 13.22 2.23 -14.73
CA PRO A 189 13.63 2.51 -13.35
C PRO A 189 12.65 1.97 -12.30
N TRP A 190 13.19 1.45 -11.20
CA TRP A 190 12.40 0.79 -10.15
C TRP A 190 11.33 1.69 -9.51
N THR A 191 11.55 3.00 -9.46
CA THR A 191 10.59 4.00 -8.96
C THR A 191 9.22 3.93 -9.64
N TYR A 192 9.15 3.43 -10.89
CA TYR A 192 7.89 3.31 -11.64
C TYR A 192 7.07 2.06 -11.29
N ASN A 193 7.56 1.17 -10.42
CA ASN A 193 6.80 0.04 -9.92
C ASN A 193 7.51 -0.51 -8.68
N LEU A 194 7.38 0.17 -7.54
CA LEU A 194 7.94 -0.33 -6.28
C LEU A 194 6.95 -1.30 -5.62
N GLN A 195 7.27 -2.60 -5.60
CA GLN A 195 6.38 -3.68 -5.16
C GLN A 195 6.35 -3.87 -3.63
N VAL A 196 5.79 -2.91 -2.90
CA VAL A 196 5.71 -2.92 -1.42
C VAL A 196 4.74 -3.97 -0.83
N GLY A 197 4.06 -4.72 -1.69
CA GLY A 197 3.27 -5.90 -1.30
C GLY A 197 4.09 -6.98 -0.59
N SER A 198 5.37 -7.08 -0.94
CA SER A 198 6.31 -8.08 -0.42
C SER A 198 6.99 -7.67 0.89
N ASP A 199 6.79 -6.45 1.40
CA ASP A 199 7.45 -5.93 2.61
C ASP A 199 7.38 -6.95 3.77
N LYS A 200 6.16 -7.41 4.11
CA LYS A 200 5.97 -8.38 5.19
C LYS A 200 6.62 -9.73 4.93
N ASP A 201 6.60 -10.21 3.68
CA ASP A 201 7.20 -11.50 3.33
C ASP A 201 8.73 -11.42 3.46
N GLN A 202 9.35 -10.31 3.02
CA GLN A 202 10.81 -10.11 3.14
C GLN A 202 11.27 -10.05 4.60
N TYR A 203 10.49 -9.40 5.46
CA TYR A 203 10.77 -9.44 6.90
C TYR A 203 10.73 -10.87 7.45
N ILE A 204 9.72 -11.68 7.07
CA ILE A 204 9.64 -13.08 7.50
C ILE A 204 10.86 -13.88 7.02
N TYR A 205 11.40 -13.57 5.84
CA TYR A 205 12.62 -14.19 5.32
C TYR A 205 13.91 -13.66 5.96
N GLY A 206 13.83 -12.62 6.80
CA GLY A 206 15.00 -11.98 7.42
C GLY A 206 15.76 -11.04 6.49
N ASP A 207 15.20 -10.67 5.34
CA ASP A 207 15.80 -9.69 4.42
C ASP A 207 15.44 -8.27 4.87
N LEU A 208 16.24 -7.75 5.80
CA LEU A 208 16.08 -6.38 6.32
C LEU A 208 16.56 -5.33 5.32
N ASP A 209 17.50 -5.68 4.44
CA ASP A 209 18.04 -4.76 3.43
C ASP A 209 16.96 -4.31 2.44
N TRP A 210 15.91 -5.11 2.24
CA TRP A 210 14.72 -4.75 1.46
C TRP A 210 14.11 -3.39 1.85
N TYR A 211 14.07 -3.06 3.15
CA TYR A 211 13.47 -1.82 3.62
C TYR A 211 14.31 -0.59 3.29
N ASP A 212 15.63 -0.76 3.14
CA ASP A 212 16.59 0.29 2.84
C ASP A 212 16.99 0.32 1.34
N ALA A 213 16.59 -0.69 0.57
CA ALA A 213 16.88 -0.84 -0.86
C ALA A 213 16.31 0.30 -1.74
N PHE A 214 15.22 0.93 -1.30
CA PHE A 214 14.65 2.11 -1.95
C PHE A 214 14.43 3.24 -0.93
N LYS A 215 14.98 4.42 -1.22
CA LYS A 215 14.89 5.60 -0.36
C LYS A 215 13.95 6.65 -0.97
N GLY A 216 13.12 7.25 -0.13
CA GLY A 216 12.13 8.26 -0.54
C GLY A 216 10.83 7.66 -1.04
N VAL A 217 9.98 8.52 -1.62
CA VAL A 217 8.68 8.12 -2.18
C VAL A 217 8.86 7.78 -3.67
N PRO A 218 8.50 6.57 -4.12
CA PRO A 218 8.61 6.19 -5.53
C PRO A 218 7.51 6.86 -6.36
N ALA A 219 7.71 6.96 -7.68
CA ALA A 219 6.75 7.48 -8.63
C ALA A 219 5.44 6.68 -8.65
N VAL A 220 5.57 5.37 -8.48
CA VAL A 220 4.46 4.42 -8.42
C VAL A 220 4.72 3.44 -7.29
N ILE A 221 3.76 3.39 -6.36
CA ILE A 221 3.71 2.42 -5.27
C ILE A 221 2.77 1.30 -5.72
N HIS A 222 3.26 0.06 -5.76
CA HIS A 222 2.47 -1.10 -6.16
C HIS A 222 2.27 -2.03 -4.97
N TYR A 223 1.02 -2.13 -4.51
CA TYR A 223 0.66 -2.99 -3.38
C TYR A 223 0.40 -4.42 -3.85
N THR A 224 1.41 -5.08 -4.41
CA THR A 224 1.35 -6.47 -4.92
C THR A 224 0.88 -7.48 -3.86
N SER A 225 0.67 -8.74 -4.25
CA SER A 225 0.37 -9.83 -3.33
C SER A 225 -0.95 -9.64 -2.54
N TYR A 226 -1.12 -10.37 -1.43
CA TYR A 226 -2.32 -10.41 -0.60
C TYR A 226 -2.35 -9.34 0.52
N ASN A 227 -1.19 -8.76 0.84
CA ASN A 227 -1.06 -7.71 1.85
C ASN A 227 -1.43 -6.36 1.24
N LYS A 228 -2.68 -5.94 1.41
CA LYS A 228 -3.22 -4.71 0.81
C LYS A 228 -3.42 -3.59 1.84
N PRO A 229 -3.23 -2.32 1.46
CA PRO A 229 -3.33 -1.17 2.36
C PRO A 229 -4.77 -0.86 2.80
N TRP A 230 -5.78 -1.44 2.16
CA TRP A 230 -7.20 -1.32 2.56
C TRP A 230 -7.68 -2.46 3.48
N THR A 231 -6.79 -3.38 3.88
CA THR A 231 -7.13 -4.41 4.87
C THR A 231 -6.87 -3.91 6.28
N ALA A 232 -7.35 -4.62 7.31
CA ALA A 232 -7.07 -4.27 8.70
C ALA A 232 -5.56 -4.37 9.07
N LYS A 233 -4.78 -5.17 8.33
CA LYS A 233 -3.38 -5.43 8.65
C LYS A 233 -2.46 -4.35 8.07
N ARG A 234 -1.47 -3.91 8.85
CA ARG A 234 -0.53 -2.82 8.51
C ARG A 234 0.83 -3.38 8.06
N PHE A 235 0.84 -4.04 6.91
CA PHE A 235 1.99 -4.84 6.44
C PHE A 235 2.82 -4.21 5.31
N ASN A 236 2.43 -3.03 4.85
CA ASN A 236 3.06 -2.37 3.72
C ASN A 236 3.52 -0.98 4.12
N ARG A 237 4.71 -0.59 3.67
CA ARG A 237 5.08 0.83 3.60
C ARG A 237 4.07 1.62 2.75
N PHE A 238 4.03 2.92 3.00
CA PHE A 238 3.21 3.90 2.27
C PHE A 238 1.69 3.72 2.36
N ARG A 239 1.20 2.86 3.27
CA ARG A 239 -0.23 2.65 3.51
C ARG A 239 -1.01 3.97 3.67
N ASP A 240 -0.42 4.93 4.37
CA ASP A 240 -0.94 6.29 4.56
C ASP A 240 -1.19 7.03 3.24
N ILE A 241 -0.31 6.88 2.25
CA ILE A 241 -0.48 7.49 0.93
C ILE A 241 -1.70 6.89 0.20
N TRP A 242 -1.95 5.58 0.33
CA TRP A 242 -3.18 4.99 -0.22
C TRP A 242 -4.44 5.59 0.41
N TRP A 243 -4.46 5.69 1.75
CA TRP A 243 -5.60 6.27 2.48
C TRP A 243 -5.78 7.77 2.24
N PHE A 244 -4.70 8.51 1.96
CA PHE A 244 -4.76 9.89 1.50
C PHE A 244 -5.57 10.01 0.21
N TYR A 245 -5.20 9.27 -0.84
CA TYR A 245 -5.94 9.31 -2.11
C TYR A 245 -7.35 8.72 -2.02
N TYR A 246 -7.57 7.77 -1.10
CA TYR A 246 -8.91 7.29 -0.78
C TYR A 246 -9.80 8.42 -0.24
N ALA A 247 -9.29 9.18 0.73
CA ALA A 247 -10.00 10.25 1.41
C ALA A 247 -10.25 11.49 0.53
N LEU A 248 -9.40 11.76 -0.47
CA LEU A 248 -9.59 12.89 -1.38
C LEU A 248 -10.92 12.79 -2.14
N SER A 249 -11.68 13.88 -2.16
CA SER A 249 -12.80 14.01 -3.08
C SER A 249 -12.31 14.28 -4.50
N TRP A 250 -13.15 14.00 -5.50
CA TRP A 250 -12.80 14.39 -6.88
C TRP A 250 -12.75 15.90 -7.01
N GLU A 251 -13.57 16.64 -6.28
CA GLU A 251 -13.57 18.09 -6.26
C GLU A 251 -12.21 18.65 -5.79
N ASP A 252 -11.55 18.02 -4.83
CA ASP A 252 -10.21 18.42 -4.38
C ASP A 252 -9.16 18.24 -5.48
N ILE A 253 -9.25 17.13 -6.21
CA ILE A 253 -8.35 16.78 -7.32
C ILE A 253 -8.57 17.74 -8.50
N LEU A 254 -9.82 17.92 -8.93
CA LEU A 254 -10.17 18.71 -10.10
C LEU A 254 -9.87 20.20 -9.92
N LEU A 255 -10.07 20.74 -8.71
CA LEU A 255 -9.73 22.12 -8.38
C LEU A 255 -8.24 22.31 -8.06
N ARG A 256 -7.43 21.24 -8.11
CA ARG A 256 -6.01 21.22 -7.71
C ARG A 256 -5.79 21.94 -6.38
N LYS A 257 -6.69 21.73 -5.41
CA LYS A 257 -6.65 22.45 -4.15
C LYS A 257 -5.31 22.20 -3.45
N PRO A 258 -4.86 23.12 -2.58
CA PRO A 258 -3.72 22.86 -1.70
C PRO A 258 -3.79 21.51 -0.96
N ALA A 259 -5.02 21.00 -0.73
CA ALA A 259 -5.28 19.67 -0.18
C ALA A 259 -4.59 18.51 -0.92
N VAL A 260 -4.31 18.64 -2.22
CA VAL A 260 -3.56 17.63 -3.01
C VAL A 260 -2.07 17.60 -2.63
N LYS A 261 -1.56 18.63 -1.93
CA LYS A 261 -0.20 18.69 -1.38
C LYS A 261 -0.10 18.26 0.08
N LEU A 262 -1.22 17.95 0.71
CA LEU A 262 -1.27 17.48 2.09
C LEU A 262 -0.99 15.97 2.15
N ASN A 263 -0.73 15.44 3.34
CA ASN A 263 -0.64 14.00 3.62
C ASN A 263 -1.89 13.51 4.38
N PHE A 264 -2.00 12.20 4.64
CA PHE A 264 -3.18 11.65 5.34
C PHE A 264 -3.36 12.25 6.74
N SER A 265 -2.28 12.43 7.51
CA SER A 265 -2.33 13.03 8.85
C SER A 265 -2.84 14.48 8.82
N ASP A 266 -2.51 15.27 7.79
CA ASP A 266 -3.04 16.63 7.66
C ASP A 266 -4.58 16.64 7.46
N MET A 267 -5.15 15.58 6.88
CA MET A 267 -6.59 15.48 6.61
C MET A 267 -7.40 15.04 7.83
N VAL A 268 -6.87 14.06 8.59
CA VAL A 268 -7.59 13.46 9.71
C VAL A 268 -7.18 14.04 11.07
N GLY A 269 -6.17 14.91 11.09
CA GLY A 269 -5.47 15.31 12.30
C GLY A 269 -4.47 14.24 12.75
N ASP A 270 -3.56 14.61 13.63
CA ASP A 270 -2.72 13.67 14.35
C ASP A 270 -2.98 13.80 15.86
N PHE A 271 -2.60 12.78 16.62
CA PHE A 271 -2.69 12.84 18.06
C PHE A 271 -1.68 13.85 18.62
N SER A 272 -2.06 14.51 19.71
CA SER A 272 -1.20 15.50 20.35
C SER A 272 -0.02 14.86 21.06
N TYR A 273 -0.05 13.55 21.31
CA TYR A 273 1.04 12.78 21.88
C TYR A 273 0.98 11.32 21.40
N HIS A 274 2.07 10.59 21.53
CA HIS A 274 2.20 9.20 21.10
C HIS A 274 2.93 8.38 22.18
N THR A 275 2.49 7.16 22.39
CA THR A 275 3.14 6.18 23.27
C THR A 275 3.11 4.79 22.65
N ALA A 276 3.96 3.89 23.13
CA ALA A 276 4.00 2.52 22.64
C ALA A 276 4.05 1.50 23.79
N VAL A 277 3.55 0.30 23.47
CA VAL A 277 3.66 -0.92 24.28
C VAL A 277 4.02 -2.08 23.35
N TYR A 278 5.07 -2.81 23.67
CA TYR A 278 5.42 -4.04 22.96
C TYR A 278 4.98 -5.24 23.82
N THR A 279 4.28 -6.19 23.23
CA THR A 279 3.65 -7.29 23.99
C THR A 279 3.70 -8.62 23.24
N ASN A 280 3.71 -9.70 24.01
CA ASN A 280 3.47 -11.07 23.52
C ASN A 280 2.08 -11.61 23.92
N THR A 281 1.24 -10.78 24.55
CA THR A 281 -0.06 -11.16 25.10
C THR A 281 -1.16 -10.15 24.74
N ALA A 282 -2.40 -10.63 24.68
CA ALA A 282 -3.58 -9.79 24.46
C ALA A 282 -4.05 -9.07 25.75
N ASP A 283 -3.63 -9.56 26.91
CA ASP A 283 -4.01 -9.00 28.21
C ASP A 283 -2.94 -8.00 28.66
N ILE A 284 -3.10 -6.74 28.27
CA ILE A 284 -2.19 -5.64 28.64
C ILE A 284 -2.73 -4.96 29.88
N PHE A 285 -1.87 -4.77 30.89
CA PHE A 285 -2.29 -4.30 32.21
C PHE A 285 -2.88 -2.88 32.14
N GLU A 286 -4.12 -2.71 32.60
CA GLU A 286 -4.85 -1.43 32.68
C GLU A 286 -4.98 -0.64 31.35
N LEU A 287 -4.74 -1.27 30.19
CA LEU A 287 -4.75 -0.60 28.89
C LEU A 287 -6.06 0.14 28.58
N GLU A 288 -7.22 -0.50 28.80
CA GLU A 288 -8.52 0.12 28.51
C GLU A 288 -8.75 1.39 29.34
N ARG A 289 -8.32 1.38 30.60
CA ARG A 289 -8.46 2.52 31.50
C ARG A 289 -7.51 3.67 31.09
N LEU A 290 -6.30 3.34 30.66
CA LEU A 290 -5.34 4.31 30.13
C LEU A 290 -5.82 4.93 28.80
N LEU A 291 -6.38 4.13 27.89
CA LEU A 291 -6.98 4.61 26.64
C LEU A 291 -8.08 5.64 26.90
N GLN A 292 -8.94 5.39 27.89
CA GLN A 292 -10.02 6.31 28.28
C GLN A 292 -9.49 7.60 28.94
N ALA A 293 -8.44 7.49 29.75
CA ALA A 293 -7.90 8.62 30.52
C ALA A 293 -7.00 9.56 29.69
N LEU A 294 -6.44 9.06 28.58
CA LEU A 294 -5.49 9.77 27.71
C LEU A 294 -5.98 9.82 26.25
N PRO A 295 -7.15 10.44 25.97
CA PRO A 295 -7.75 10.47 24.63
C PRO A 295 -6.92 11.26 23.59
N ASP A 296 -6.02 12.12 24.06
CA ASP A 296 -5.10 12.95 23.29
C ASP A 296 -3.78 12.24 22.93
N VAL A 297 -3.54 11.05 23.49
CA VAL A 297 -2.35 10.22 23.26
C VAL A 297 -2.68 9.03 22.37
N ALA A 298 -1.98 8.84 21.27
CA ALA A 298 -2.05 7.61 20.46
C ALA A 298 -1.26 6.47 21.11
N PHE A 299 -1.93 5.33 21.35
CA PHE A 299 -1.35 4.11 21.89
C PHE A 299 -0.99 3.14 20.76
N HIS A 300 0.29 3.02 20.46
CA HIS A 300 0.83 2.08 19.48
C HIS A 300 1.12 0.74 20.17
N ILE A 301 0.32 -0.29 19.89
CA ILE A 301 0.51 -1.63 20.47
C ILE A 301 1.11 -2.55 19.43
N LEU A 302 2.29 -3.10 19.73
CA LEU A 302 3.10 -3.91 18.81
C LEU A 302 3.25 -5.32 19.36
N ALA A 303 3.05 -6.34 18.51
CA ALA A 303 3.32 -7.73 18.83
C ALA A 303 3.89 -8.48 17.63
N HIS A 304 4.79 -9.45 17.87
CA HIS A 304 5.27 -10.35 16.81
C HIS A 304 4.18 -11.33 16.33
N SER A 305 3.16 -11.56 17.16
CA SER A 305 2.01 -12.43 16.89
C SER A 305 0.76 -11.67 16.44
N HIS A 306 -0.32 -12.41 16.19
CA HIS A 306 -1.65 -11.82 16.01
C HIS A 306 -2.28 -11.49 17.36
N PHE A 307 -3.10 -10.43 17.40
CA PHE A 307 -3.82 -10.05 18.60
C PHE A 307 -5.06 -10.91 18.83
N GLY A 308 -5.27 -11.31 20.09
CA GLY A 308 -6.51 -11.93 20.53
C GLY A 308 -7.69 -10.94 20.46
N PHE A 309 -8.91 -11.48 20.33
CA PHE A 309 -10.12 -10.67 20.17
C PHE A 309 -10.35 -9.64 21.29
N ASN A 310 -9.91 -9.92 22.51
CA ASN A 310 -10.01 -9.00 23.65
C ASN A 310 -9.23 -7.70 23.46
N LEU A 311 -8.11 -7.73 22.72
CA LEU A 311 -7.36 -6.53 22.39
C LEU A 311 -7.92 -5.88 21.11
N VAL A 312 -8.33 -6.68 20.11
CA VAL A 312 -8.93 -6.16 18.86
C VAL A 312 -10.22 -5.38 19.12
N LYS A 313 -11.09 -5.84 20.04
CA LYS A 313 -12.33 -5.11 20.36
C LYS A 313 -12.08 -3.71 20.94
N LEU A 314 -10.88 -3.44 21.47
CA LEU A 314 -10.51 -2.13 21.99
C LEU A 314 -10.26 -1.11 20.86
N GLU A 315 -10.26 -1.51 19.57
CA GLU A 315 -10.25 -0.57 18.43
C GLU A 315 -11.49 0.34 18.40
N GLN A 316 -12.49 0.11 19.27
CA GLN A 316 -13.55 1.08 19.56
C GLN A 316 -13.02 2.41 20.14
N TYR A 317 -11.83 2.41 20.75
CA TYR A 317 -11.13 3.60 21.22
C TYR A 317 -10.27 4.17 20.08
N PRO A 318 -10.59 5.37 19.55
CA PRO A 318 -9.91 5.90 18.36
C PRO A 318 -8.40 6.13 18.53
N ASN A 319 -7.95 6.25 19.77
CA ASN A 319 -6.56 6.44 20.14
C ASN A 319 -5.77 5.12 20.28
N LEU A 320 -6.37 3.96 19.98
CA LEU A 320 -5.65 2.68 19.91
C LEU A 320 -5.22 2.37 18.48
N ILE A 321 -3.94 2.02 18.29
CA ILE A 321 -3.39 1.60 17.00
C ILE A 321 -2.66 0.27 17.16
N LEU A 322 -3.17 -0.76 16.50
CA LEU A 322 -2.65 -2.13 16.57
C LEU A 322 -1.69 -2.46 15.41
N TYR A 323 -0.53 -3.02 15.74
CA TYR A 323 0.49 -3.51 14.82
C TYR A 323 0.77 -5.01 15.05
N PRO A 324 -0.11 -5.91 14.56
CA PRO A 324 0.12 -7.34 14.68
C PRO A 324 1.24 -7.74 13.73
N SER A 325 2.07 -8.70 14.15
CA SER A 325 3.23 -9.17 13.38
C SER A 325 4.05 -8.01 12.79
N PHE A 326 4.40 -7.02 13.61
CA PHE A 326 5.14 -5.85 13.15
C PHE A 326 6.51 -6.22 12.56
N ASP A 327 7.04 -5.35 11.71
CA ASP A 327 8.40 -5.45 11.15
C ASP A 327 9.32 -4.35 11.72
N PRO A 328 10.64 -4.42 11.52
CA PRO A 328 11.59 -3.48 12.11
C PRO A 328 11.39 -2.06 11.63
N LEU A 329 10.88 -1.86 10.41
CA LEU A 329 10.57 -0.52 9.93
C LEU A 329 9.36 0.07 10.65
N THR A 330 8.33 -0.73 10.92
CA THR A 330 7.17 -0.34 11.71
C THR A 330 7.60 0.03 13.13
N SER A 331 8.44 -0.80 13.74
CA SER A 331 9.04 -0.54 15.06
C SER A 331 9.80 0.80 15.05
N ARG A 332 10.71 1.00 14.07
CA ARG A 332 11.48 2.25 13.91
C ARG A 332 10.57 3.48 13.76
N LYS A 333 9.55 3.41 12.89
CA LYS A 333 8.60 4.50 12.67
C LYS A 333 7.74 4.83 13.89
N VAL A 334 7.41 3.84 14.71
CA VAL A 334 6.69 4.08 15.98
C VAL A 334 7.64 4.74 16.97
N LEU A 335 8.86 4.21 17.14
CA LEU A 335 9.85 4.76 18.06
C LEU A 335 10.26 6.20 17.72
N GLU A 336 10.30 6.57 16.43
CA GLU A 336 10.55 7.95 15.98
C GLU A 336 9.42 8.93 16.35
N LYS A 337 8.23 8.44 16.71
CA LYS A 337 7.04 9.25 16.99
C LYS A 337 6.70 9.39 18.47
N ILE A 338 7.03 8.38 19.29
CA ILE A 338 6.56 8.35 20.68
C ILE A 338 7.23 9.40 21.55
N ASP A 339 6.45 9.99 22.44
CA ASP A 339 6.90 10.98 23.42
C ASP A 339 7.36 10.31 24.73
N PHE A 340 6.83 9.12 25.02
CA PHE A 340 7.15 8.29 26.19
C PHE A 340 6.82 6.81 25.92
N TYR A 341 7.38 5.91 26.72
CA TYR A 341 7.12 4.47 26.64
C TYR A 341 6.32 3.96 27.85
N LEU A 342 5.43 2.99 27.61
CA LEU A 342 4.64 2.33 28.65
C LEU A 342 5.07 0.88 28.79
N ASP A 343 5.75 0.57 29.89
CA ASP A 343 6.17 -0.78 30.25
C ASP A 343 5.05 -1.47 31.06
N ILE A 344 3.97 -1.78 30.35
CA ILE A 344 2.72 -2.33 30.90
C ILE A 344 2.35 -3.70 30.29
N ASN A 345 3.25 -4.29 29.50
CA ASN A 345 3.08 -5.68 29.07
C ASN A 345 3.34 -6.61 30.26
N PRO A 346 2.52 -7.65 30.46
CA PRO A 346 2.87 -8.71 31.41
C PRO A 346 3.94 -9.66 30.83
N PHE A 347 4.52 -10.45 31.73
CA PHE A 347 5.48 -11.53 31.46
C PHE A 347 6.88 -11.06 31.10
N ASP A 348 7.48 -11.61 30.05
CA ASP A 348 8.83 -11.26 29.61
C ASP A 348 8.78 -10.03 28.72
N GLU A 349 9.83 -9.22 28.82
CA GLU A 349 10.03 -8.06 27.96
C GLU A 349 10.17 -8.48 26.48
N VAL A 350 9.65 -7.65 25.59
CA VAL A 350 9.79 -7.81 24.14
C VAL A 350 10.97 -6.99 23.64
N ASP A 351 11.87 -7.61 22.88
CA ASP A 351 12.96 -6.97 22.11
C ASP A 351 13.89 -6.03 22.89
N HIS A 352 14.00 -6.17 24.23
CA HIS A 352 14.76 -5.24 25.07
C HIS A 352 14.34 -3.76 24.87
N ILE A 353 13.05 -3.56 24.64
CA ILE A 353 12.50 -2.28 24.22
C ILE A 353 12.62 -1.19 25.29
N THR A 354 12.63 -1.55 26.58
CA THR A 354 12.80 -0.61 27.70
C THR A 354 14.20 -0.02 27.68
N GLU A 355 15.22 -0.85 27.43
CA GLU A 355 16.58 -0.37 27.23
C GLU A 355 16.65 0.57 26.01
N THR A 356 16.00 0.19 24.91
CA THR A 356 15.94 1.02 23.70
C THR A 356 15.29 2.37 23.99
N ALA A 357 14.16 2.40 24.70
CA ALA A 357 13.47 3.63 25.09
C ALA A 357 14.38 4.54 25.95
N HIS A 358 15.10 3.96 26.91
CA HIS A 358 16.08 4.71 27.70
C HIS A 358 17.25 5.25 26.87
N GLN A 359 17.76 4.49 25.90
CA GLN A 359 18.83 4.93 25.00
C GLN A 359 18.37 6.10 24.11
N LEU A 360 17.08 6.14 23.76
CA LEU A 360 16.44 7.26 23.06
C LEU A 360 16.13 8.45 23.97
N GLY A 361 16.37 8.34 25.28
CA GLY A 361 16.09 9.39 26.26
C GLY A 361 14.60 9.57 26.59
N LEU A 362 13.77 8.58 26.25
CA LEU A 362 12.34 8.61 26.53
C LEU A 362 12.07 8.26 28.00
N PRO A 363 11.15 8.96 28.69
CA PRO A 363 10.66 8.50 29.97
C PRO A 363 9.86 7.22 29.80
N VAL A 364 10.01 6.33 30.78
CA VAL A 364 9.32 5.04 30.82
C VAL A 364 8.49 4.98 32.08
N PHE A 365 7.18 4.73 31.94
CA PHE A 365 6.25 4.54 33.05
C PHE A 365 5.83 3.07 33.11
N SER A 366 5.79 2.50 34.31
CA SER A 366 5.49 1.08 34.54
C SER A 366 4.68 0.86 35.82
N PHE A 367 4.08 -0.32 35.98
CA PHE A 367 3.52 -0.77 37.24
C PHE A 367 4.45 -1.77 37.93
N GLU A 368 4.35 -1.93 39.25
CA GLU A 368 5.15 -2.91 40.00
C GLU A 368 5.09 -4.32 39.40
N VAL A 369 3.94 -4.74 38.86
CA VAL A 369 3.75 -6.08 38.26
C VAL A 369 4.28 -6.21 36.82
N THR A 370 4.49 -5.09 36.11
CA THR A 370 4.93 -5.07 34.71
C THR A 370 6.31 -4.46 34.52
N ASN A 371 6.96 -3.99 35.58
CA ASN A 371 8.25 -3.32 35.47
C ASN A 371 9.39 -4.29 35.14
N HIS A 372 9.97 -4.18 33.95
CA HIS A 372 11.11 -5.00 33.51
C HIS A 372 12.47 -4.35 33.79
N ASP A 373 12.52 -3.05 34.10
CA ASP A 373 13.77 -2.36 34.42
C ASP A 373 14.26 -2.64 35.84
N GLN A 374 15.46 -3.21 35.96
CA GLN A 374 16.14 -3.45 37.24
C GLN A 374 17.10 -2.32 37.63
N THR A 375 17.33 -1.34 36.75
CA THR A 375 18.29 -0.25 36.97
C THR A 375 17.69 0.93 37.74
N GLY A 376 16.35 1.00 37.84
CA GLY A 376 15.63 2.05 38.55
C GLY A 376 15.45 3.34 37.75
N LYS A 377 15.57 3.25 36.41
CA LYS A 377 15.30 4.35 35.47
C LYS A 377 13.82 4.50 35.17
N ASN A 378 13.03 3.43 35.26
CA ASN A 378 11.57 3.50 35.10
C ASN A 378 10.92 4.29 36.24
N GLN A 379 9.88 5.06 35.91
CA GLN A 379 8.97 5.62 36.91
C GLN A 379 7.88 4.57 37.22
N VAL A 380 8.02 3.93 38.38
CA VAL A 380 7.18 2.78 38.79
C VAL A 380 6.04 3.22 39.70
N PHE A 381 4.82 2.76 39.41
CA PHE A 381 3.61 2.98 40.21
C PHE A 381 3.10 1.67 40.81
N LYS A 382 2.41 1.73 41.94
CA LYS A 382 1.72 0.55 42.49
C LYS A 382 0.60 0.11 41.54
N ASN A 383 0.24 -1.16 41.59
CA ASN A 383 -0.75 -1.75 40.68
C ASN A 383 -2.16 -1.12 40.79
N ASP A 384 -2.49 -0.47 41.89
CA ASP A 384 -3.74 0.25 42.10
C ASP A 384 -3.67 1.75 41.75
N GLN A 385 -2.49 2.26 41.37
CA GLN A 385 -2.19 3.68 41.16
C GLN A 385 -2.25 4.12 39.69
N VAL A 386 -3.28 3.67 38.97
CA VAL A 386 -3.47 4.03 37.55
C VAL A 386 -3.70 5.53 37.38
N ASP A 387 -4.45 6.15 38.31
CA ASP A 387 -4.77 7.58 38.22
C ASP A 387 -3.52 8.45 38.49
N GLU A 388 -2.62 8.00 39.36
CA GLU A 388 -1.33 8.64 39.61
C GLU A 388 -0.39 8.51 38.41
N MET A 389 -0.38 7.36 37.72
CA MET A 389 0.36 7.22 36.46
C MET A 389 -0.18 8.18 35.40
N VAL A 390 -1.50 8.23 35.22
CA VAL A 390 -2.15 9.17 34.29
C VAL A 390 -1.75 10.61 34.61
N LYS A 391 -1.77 10.99 35.90
CA LYS A 391 -1.35 12.31 36.34
C LYS A 391 0.11 12.60 35.98
N ALA A 392 1.02 11.68 36.29
CA ALA A 392 2.44 11.83 35.99
C ALA A 392 2.72 11.93 34.48
N VAL A 393 2.02 11.13 33.67
CA VAL A 393 2.06 11.23 32.21
C VAL A 393 1.60 12.63 31.78
N ARG A 394 0.45 13.12 32.24
CA ARG A 394 -0.03 14.46 31.87
C ARG A 394 0.94 15.58 32.27
N GLU A 395 1.49 15.51 33.48
CA GLU A 395 2.51 16.45 33.95
C GLU A 395 3.75 16.44 33.04
N TYR A 396 4.19 15.27 32.59
CA TYR A 396 5.29 15.17 31.61
C TYR A 396 4.91 15.76 30.25
N LEU A 397 3.73 15.45 29.73
CA LEU A 397 3.29 15.96 28.43
C LEU A 397 3.19 17.48 28.40
N GLU A 398 2.84 18.13 29.52
CA GLU A 398 2.87 19.60 29.66
C GLU A 398 4.28 20.19 29.55
N THR A 399 5.34 19.40 29.71
CA THR A 399 6.74 19.84 29.54
C THR A 399 7.23 19.79 28.09
N ILE A 400 6.49 19.11 27.20
CA ILE A 400 6.87 18.96 25.79
C ILE A 400 6.40 20.22 25.05
N GLU A 401 7.33 21.06 24.61
CA GLU A 401 7.03 22.15 23.67
C GLU A 401 6.77 21.56 22.27
N ARG A 402 5.57 21.80 21.71
CA ARG A 402 5.19 21.40 20.34
C ARG A 402 5.06 22.58 19.40
#